data_AF-A0A955JLJ8-F1
#
_entry.id   AF-A0A955JLJ8-F1
#
_cell.length_a   1.000
_cell.length_b   1.000
_cell.length_c   1.000
_cell.angle_alpha   90.00
_cell.angle_beta   90.00
_cell.angle_gamma   90.00
#
_symmetry.space_group_name_H-M   'P 1'
#
loop_
_entity.id
_entity.type
_entity.pdbx_description
1 polymer ?
#
loop_
_entity_poly.entity_id
_entity_poly.type
_entity_poly.pdbx_seq_one_letter_code
_entity_poly.pdbx_strand_id
1 'polypeptide(L)' 'MSQLFTSQVRGKNWAYVSTNDSAKMQQIATQLDKYNISYDVKFEVCTNHFIIFVPQRSKYDLLYLFNQVNKKAS' A
#
# COMPACT_ATOMS: atom_id res chain seq x y z
N MET A 1 9.75 10.95 -3.35
CA MET A 1 10.17 9.59 -3.75
C MET A 1 9.19 8.61 -3.11
N SER A 2 8.49 7.81 -3.92
CA SER A 2 7.62 6.74 -3.41
C SER A 2 8.44 5.47 -3.31
N GLN A 3 8.63 4.96 -2.10
CA GLN A 3 9.42 3.74 -1.86
C GLN A 3 8.49 2.53 -1.82
N LEU A 4 8.70 1.61 -2.77
CA LEU A 4 8.09 0.28 -2.77
C LEU A 4 9.05 -0.67 -2.07
N PHE A 5 8.54 -1.40 -1.09
CA PHE A 5 9.33 -2.37 -0.36
C PHE A 5 8.77 -3.77 -0.59
N THR A 6 9.61 -4.78 -0.43
CA THR A 6 9.21 -6.20 -0.51
C THR A 6 9.50 -6.87 0.81
N SER A 7 8.55 -7.63 1.35
CA SER A 7 8.70 -8.40 2.58
C SER A 7 8.18 -9.82 2.38
N GLN A 8 8.78 -10.78 3.08
CA GLN A 8 8.29 -12.15 3.11
C GLN A 8 7.38 -12.32 4.33
N VAL A 9 6.09 -12.52 4.10
CA VAL A 9 5.09 -12.73 5.16
C VAL A 9 4.53 -14.14 5.00
N ARG A 10 4.76 -14.99 6.02
CA ARG A 10 4.29 -16.39 6.06
C ARG A 10 4.70 -17.21 4.83
N GLY A 11 5.96 -17.07 4.39
CA GLY A 11 6.51 -17.78 3.23
C GLY A 11 6.05 -17.24 1.86
N LYS A 12 5.19 -16.22 1.83
CA LYS A 12 4.77 -15.55 0.58
C LYS A 12 5.49 -14.22 0.42
N ASN A 13 5.82 -13.86 -0.81
CA ASN A 13 6.37 -12.55 -1.14
C ASN A 13 5.23 -11.53 -1.24
N TRP A 14 5.33 -10.48 -0.44
CA TRP A 14 4.42 -9.35 -0.45
C TRP A 14 5.19 -8.08 -0.82
N ALA A 15 4.54 -7.21 -1.58
CA ALA A 15 4.99 -5.84 -1.75
C ALA A 15 4.20 -4.93 -0.84
N TYR A 16 4.81 -3.87 -0.35
CA TYR A 16 4.14 -2.90 0.50
C TYR A 16 4.58 -1.47 0.26
N VAL A 17 3.68 -0.57 0.61
CA VAL A 17 3.90 0.87 0.75
C VAL A 17 3.42 1.30 2.13
N SER A 18 3.94 2.40 2.64
CA SER A 18 3.50 2.97 3.92
C SER A 18 3.14 4.44 3.78
N THR A 19 2.20 4.89 4.59
CA THR A 19 1.80 6.30 4.70
C THR A 19 1.34 6.61 6.12
N ASN A 20 1.57 7.83 6.59
CA ASN A 20 1.04 8.34 7.87
C ASN A 20 -0.34 9.01 7.71
N ASP A 21 -0.86 9.07 6.49
CA ASP A 21 -2.11 9.73 6.17
C ASP A 21 -3.22 8.67 5.99
N SER A 22 -4.16 8.65 6.93
CA SER A 22 -5.27 7.71 6.93
C SER A 22 -6.20 7.90 5.72
N ALA A 23 -6.34 9.12 5.20
CA ALA A 23 -7.16 9.39 4.03
C ALA A 23 -6.50 8.84 2.76
N LYS A 24 -5.18 8.99 2.61
CA LYS A 24 -4.43 8.38 1.51
C LYS A 24 -4.47 6.86 1.57
N MET A 25 -4.30 6.28 2.76
CA MET A 25 -4.43 4.83 2.96
C MET A 25 -5.80 4.34 2.50
N GLN A 26 -6.88 5.00 2.93
CA GLN A 26 -8.25 4.62 2.58
C GLN A 26 -8.51 4.73 1.06
N GLN A 27 -7.99 5.78 0.41
CA GLN A 27 -8.09 5.94 -1.04
C GLN A 27 -7.39 4.80 -1.79
N ILE A 28 -6.20 4.39 -1.35
CA ILE A 28 -5.47 3.27 -1.96
C ILE A 28 -6.25 1.96 -1.77
N ALA A 29 -6.70 1.67 -0.55
CA ALA A 29 -7.50 0.49 -0.22
C ALA A 29 -8.75 0.39 -1.11
N THR A 30 -9.48 1.50 -1.26
CA THR A 30 -10.68 1.57 -2.10
C THR A 30 -10.38 1.28 -3.58
N GLN A 31 -9.25 1.76 -4.10
CA GLN A 31 -8.84 1.43 -5.46
C GLN A 31 -8.45 -0.04 -5.60
N LEU A 32 -7.77 -0.62 -4.62
CA LEU A 32 -7.43 -2.05 -4.62
C LEU A 32 -8.68 -2.92 -4.62
N ASP A 33 -9.69 -2.58 -3.82
CA ASP A 33 -11.01 -3.23 -3.83
C ASP A 33 -11.67 -3.14 -5.21
N LYS A 34 -11.67 -1.95 -5.82
CA LYS A 34 -12.24 -1.73 -7.17
C LYS A 34 -11.60 -2.63 -8.24
N TYR A 35 -10.31 -2.94 -8.09
CA TYR A 35 -9.57 -3.81 -9.02
C TYR A 35 -9.53 -5.28 -8.59
N ASN A 36 -10.26 -5.68 -7.54
CA ASN A 36 -10.23 -7.02 -6.95
C ASN A 36 -8.81 -7.50 -6.58
N ILE A 37 -7.95 -6.58 -6.14
CA ILE A 37 -6.60 -6.91 -5.69
C ILE A 37 -6.66 -7.22 -4.19
N SER A 38 -6.27 -8.43 -3.80
CA SER A 38 -6.16 -8.79 -2.38
C SER A 38 -5.11 -7.92 -1.68
N TYR A 39 -5.46 -7.37 -0.52
CA TYR A 39 -4.54 -6.59 0.30
C TYR A 39 -4.75 -6.85 1.79
N ASP A 40 -3.78 -6.42 2.59
CA ASP A 40 -3.88 -6.35 4.04
C ASP A 40 -3.37 -4.98 4.51
N VAL A 41 -3.93 -4.44 5.59
CA VAL A 41 -3.54 -3.15 6.16
C VAL A 41 -3.16 -3.35 7.61
N LYS A 42 -1.95 -2.93 7.95
CA LYS A 42 -1.47 -2.90 9.33
C LYS A 42 -1.22 -1.46 9.76
N PHE A 43 -1.74 -1.07 10.92
CA PHE A 43 -1.33 0.16 11.58
C PHE A 43 -0.18 -0.13 12.54
N GLU A 44 0.95 0.55 12.36
CA GLU A 44 2.14 0.44 13.21
C GLU A 44 2.18 1.61 14.18
N VAL A 45 1.73 1.36 15.42
CA VAL A 45 1.54 2.39 16.46
C VAL A 45 2.82 3.15 16.76
N CYS A 46 3.96 2.45 16.82
CA CYS A 46 5.26 3.04 17.17
C CYS A 46 5.74 4.10 16.17
N THR A 47 5.36 3.96 14.90
CA THR A 47 5.78 4.89 13.83
C THR A 47 4.63 5.72 13.27
N ASN A 48 3.41 5.52 13.79
CA ASN A 48 2.18 6.15 13.31
C ASN A 48 2.01 6.02 11.78
N HIS A 49 2.26 4.82 11.26
CA HIS A 49 2.16 4.52 9.83
C HIS A 49 1.15 3.41 9.57
N PHE A 50 0.37 3.59 8.51
CA PHE A 50 -0.35 2.51 7.86
C PHE A 50 0.56 1.85 6.84
N ILE A 51 0.59 0.53 6.84
CA ILE A 51 1.35 -0.30 5.92
C ILE A 51 0.34 -1.12 5.12
N ILE A 52 0.37 -0.98 3.81
CA ILE A 52 -0.54 -1.66 2.88
C ILE A 52 0.25 -2.73 2.16
N PHE A 53 -0.12 -3.99 2.36
CA PHE A 53 0.50 -5.16 1.75
C PHE A 53 -0.34 -5.66 0.58
N VAL A 54 0.31 -6.04 -0.53
CA VAL A 54 -0.31 -6.77 -1.65
C VAL A 54 0.56 -7.97 -2.04
N PRO A 55 -0.02 -9.01 -2.67
CA PRO A 55 0.77 -10.06 -3.29
C PRO A 55 1.82 -9.48 -4.25
N GLN A 56 3.02 -10.07 -4.28
CA GLN A 56 4.14 -9.57 -5.11
C GLN A 56 3.78 -9.33 -6.58
N ARG A 57 2.85 -10.11 -7.13
CA ARG A 57 2.35 -9.95 -8.52
C ARG A 57 1.67 -8.60 -8.77
N SER A 58 1.09 -7.98 -7.74
CA SER A 58 0.34 -6.71 -7.80
C SER A 58 1.17 -5.51 -7.34
N LYS A 59 2.49 -5.68 -7.20
CA LYS A 59 3.38 -4.63 -6.68
C LYS A 59 3.37 -3.35 -7.53
N TYR A 60 3.25 -3.50 -8.85
CA TYR A 60 3.25 -2.37 -9.78
C TYR A 60 1.92 -1.62 -9.75
N ASP A 61 0.80 -2.34 -9.57
CA ASP A 61 -0.52 -1.74 -9.36
C ASP A 61 -0.53 -0.91 -8.08
N LEU A 62 0.00 -1.46 -6.98
CA LEU A 62 0.12 -0.75 -5.71
C LEU A 62 0.98 0.51 -5.85
N LEU A 63 2.14 0.41 -6.51
CA LEU A 63 3.02 1.57 -6.72
C LEU A 63 2.35 2.65 -7.57
N TYR A 64 1.63 2.25 -8.62
CA TYR A 64 0.90 3.16 -9.49
C TYR A 64 -0.18 3.92 -8.72
N LEU A 65 -1.02 3.20 -7.96
CA LEU A 65 -2.08 3.80 -7.13
C LEU A 65 -1.51 4.74 -6.06
N PHE A 66 -0.46 4.31 -5.37
CA PHE A 66 0.22 5.12 -4.36
C PHE A 66 0.77 6.43 -4.96
N ASN A 67 1.36 6.37 -6.16
CA ASN A 67 1.85 7.56 -6.86
C ASN A 67 0.72 8.49 -7.30
N GLN A 68 -0.41 7.95 -7.79
CA GLN A 68 -1.56 8.77 -8.17
C GLN A 68 -2.12 9.54 -6.97
N VAL A 69 -2.30 8.86 -5.84
CA VAL A 69 -2.84 9.45 -4.61
C VAL A 69 -1.90 10.55 -4.09
N ASN A 70 -0.59 10.34 -4.13
CA ASN A 70 0.37 11.36 -3.69
C ASN A 70 0.51 12.54 -4.67
N LYS A 71 0.30 12.35 -5.97
CA LYS A 71 0.31 13.45 -6.95
C LYS A 71 -0.92 14.35 -6.87
N LYS A 72 -2.07 13.84 -6.44
CA LYS A 72 -3.30 14.64 -6.28
C LYS A 72 -3.27 15.61 -5.09
N ALA A 73 -2.25 15.52 -4.24
CA ALA A 73 -2.11 16.31 -3.01
C ALA A 73 -1.08 17.45 -3.13
N SER A 74 -0.59 17.75 -4.34
CA SER A 74 0.26 18.91 -4.67
C SER A 74 -0.50 19.83 -5.62
#